data_AF-A0A357TJ47-F1
#
_entry.id   AF-A0A357TJ47-F1
#
_cell.length_a   1.000
_cell.length_b   1.000
_cell.length_c   1.000
_cell.angle_alpha   90.00
_cell.angle_beta   90.00
_cell.angle_gamma   90.00
#
_symmetry.space_group_name_H-M   'P 1'
#
loop_
_entity.id
_entity.type
_entity.pdbx_description
1 polymer ?
#
loop_
_entity_poly.entity_id
_entity_poly.type
_entity_poly.pdbx_seq_one_letter_code
_entity_poly.pdbx_strand_id
1 'polypeptide(L)'
;MKFTLTKKLALGLLAAFMALGQAPAAEHPGAVTKVVEIDSLKLGSPYKRIWQPFIAKWTKNHLVASYGLELRGKTDMGDVVCSISRNGGKSWGPPITIFDHRIPNGTMRFAYNNSVLFQPPRQDILWCFAMRAPTHFRDSEDAKLCAAYSGDGGLSWTQVELAMDYHGPLITCGGILPVTDETGTRYLLGVHRNTLRHDSGGDRQQFILESRSLLRWKLAGYVPVVPDKPAWIHEGNIATGDAPGEIRIVTRTGAHKDGLPRPGVAYTAVSRDFGKTWSHAKPDSTLPNFQSKGFYGRDSLGRYIYVYSDTPEREGLYFKVQKPGGDWSQAELFFGGKTRNSYPTLLEDKPGEWLCVWDSSNDPKVKRASIRFGRLKVD
;
A
#
# COMPACT_ATOMS: atom_id res chain seq x y z
N MET A 1 49.76 -37.44 49.88
CA MET A 1 48.48 -37.45 49.15
C MET A 1 48.59 -36.46 47.99
N LYS A 2 48.89 -36.93 46.78
CA LYS A 2 49.10 -36.12 45.58
C LYS A 2 47.78 -36.06 44.82
N PHE A 3 47.20 -34.87 44.64
CA PHE A 3 46.04 -34.67 43.77
C PHE A 3 46.48 -34.05 42.44
N THR A 4 46.31 -34.83 41.39
CA THR A 4 46.63 -34.50 39.99
C THR A 4 45.46 -33.71 39.39
N LEU A 5 45.73 -32.48 38.94
CA LEU A 5 44.75 -31.64 38.24
C LEU A 5 44.65 -32.07 36.77
N THR A 6 43.53 -32.64 36.37
CA THR A 6 43.25 -33.10 35.01
C THR A 6 42.86 -31.92 34.10
N LYS A 7 43.62 -31.73 33.01
CA LYS A 7 43.31 -30.83 31.90
C LYS A 7 42.05 -31.31 31.18
N LYS A 8 40.99 -30.49 31.12
CA LYS A 8 39.87 -30.69 30.19
C LYS A 8 40.11 -29.92 28.90
N LEU A 9 40.16 -30.66 27.80
CA LEU A 9 40.11 -30.21 26.42
C LEU A 9 38.82 -29.41 26.19
N ALA A 10 38.94 -28.17 25.71
CA ALA A 10 37.83 -27.44 25.09
C ALA A 10 37.90 -27.69 23.57
N LEU A 11 37.03 -28.57 23.07
CA LEU A 11 36.83 -28.79 21.64
C LEU A 11 35.91 -27.66 21.12
N GLY A 12 36.49 -26.71 20.38
CA GLY A 12 35.73 -25.66 19.70
C GLY A 12 34.99 -26.23 18.49
N LEU A 13 33.65 -26.21 18.52
CA LEU A 13 32.83 -26.45 17.34
C LEU A 13 32.91 -25.24 16.41
N LEU A 14 33.50 -25.43 15.23
CA LEU A 14 33.45 -24.48 14.13
C LEU A 14 32.07 -24.62 13.46
N ALA A 15 31.18 -23.64 13.65
CA ALA A 15 29.91 -23.58 12.95
C ALA A 15 30.14 -23.13 11.49
N ALA A 16 30.06 -24.07 10.55
CA ALA A 16 30.06 -23.77 9.13
C ALA A 16 28.72 -23.11 8.76
N PHE A 17 28.73 -21.80 8.51
CA PHE A 17 27.63 -21.13 7.84
C PHE A 17 27.60 -21.61 6.39
N MET A 18 26.67 -22.53 6.07
CA MET A 18 26.32 -22.79 4.69
C MET A 18 25.67 -21.54 4.11
N ALA A 19 26.41 -20.82 3.28
CA ALA A 19 25.86 -19.85 2.37
C ALA A 19 24.95 -20.61 1.39
N LEU A 20 23.64 -20.57 1.65
CA LEU A 20 22.64 -20.97 0.67
C LEU A 20 22.80 -20.03 -0.53
N GLY A 21 23.40 -20.55 -1.60
CA GLY A 21 23.52 -19.85 -2.87
C GLY A 21 22.13 -19.45 -3.35
N GLN A 22 21.90 -18.14 -3.48
CA GLN A 22 20.74 -17.64 -4.20
C GLN A 22 20.87 -18.08 -5.65
N ALA A 23 19.90 -18.87 -6.14
CA ALA A 23 19.76 -19.10 -7.57
C ALA A 23 19.71 -17.74 -8.30
N PRO A 24 20.34 -17.61 -9.48
CA PRO A 24 20.26 -16.37 -10.25
C PRO A 24 18.80 -15.99 -10.46
N ALA A 25 18.45 -14.74 -10.15
CA ALA A 25 17.11 -14.23 -10.37
C ALA A 25 16.77 -14.46 -11.85
N ALA A 26 15.73 -15.25 -12.11
CA ALA A 26 15.22 -15.42 -13.47
C ALA A 26 14.97 -14.02 -14.05
N GLU A 27 15.43 -13.77 -15.27
CA GLU A 27 15.11 -12.52 -15.96
C GLU A 27 13.59 -12.37 -16.00
N HIS A 28 13.10 -11.33 -15.34
CA HIS A 28 11.68 -10.98 -15.37
C HIS A 28 11.48 -9.92 -16.45
N PRO A 29 10.47 -10.04 -17.33
CA PRO A 29 10.21 -9.01 -18.32
C PRO A 29 9.66 -7.75 -17.64
N GLY A 30 10.17 -6.59 -18.03
CA GLY A 30 9.71 -5.27 -17.57
C GLY A 30 10.84 -4.31 -17.24
N ALA A 31 10.48 -3.05 -17.01
CA ALA A 31 11.42 -1.96 -16.71
C ALA A 31 11.95 -1.97 -15.26
N VAL A 32 11.29 -2.69 -14.34
CA VAL A 32 11.73 -2.75 -12.94
C VAL A 32 12.99 -3.61 -12.82
N THR A 33 14.02 -3.05 -12.19
CA THR A 33 15.31 -3.70 -11.97
C THR A 33 15.50 -4.09 -10.51
N LYS A 34 16.52 -4.93 -10.25
CA LYS A 34 16.91 -5.37 -8.89
C LYS A 34 15.73 -5.97 -8.12
N VAL A 35 14.93 -6.78 -8.82
CA VAL A 35 13.75 -7.41 -8.26
C VAL A 35 14.16 -8.47 -7.24
N VAL A 36 13.56 -8.42 -6.05
CA VAL A 36 13.68 -9.46 -5.02
C VAL A 36 12.32 -9.80 -4.43
N GLU A 37 12.14 -11.04 -3.99
CA GLU A 37 10.98 -11.43 -3.17
C GLU A 37 11.23 -10.98 -1.73
N ILE A 38 10.30 -10.21 -1.15
CA ILE A 38 10.33 -9.77 0.25
C ILE A 38 9.83 -10.90 1.16
N ASP A 39 8.69 -11.47 0.81
CA ASP A 39 8.09 -12.61 1.49
C ASP A 39 7.13 -13.36 0.54
N SER A 40 6.76 -14.57 0.93
CA SER A 40 5.84 -15.45 0.22
C SER A 40 4.92 -16.19 1.17
N LEU A 41 3.70 -16.42 0.69
CA LEU A 41 2.66 -17.14 1.40
C LEU A 41 3.15 -18.54 1.78
N LYS A 42 3.17 -18.84 3.08
CA LYS A 42 3.57 -20.16 3.58
C LYS A 42 2.43 -21.17 3.42
N LEU A 43 2.71 -22.28 2.76
CA LEU A 43 1.79 -23.41 2.64
C LEU A 43 1.42 -23.94 4.03
N GLY A 44 0.15 -24.31 4.22
CA GLY A 44 -0.36 -24.80 5.51
C GLY A 44 -0.54 -23.74 6.60
N SER A 45 -0.15 -22.48 6.36
CA SER A 45 -0.41 -21.38 7.30
C SER A 45 -1.91 -21.09 7.44
N PRO A 46 -2.34 -20.40 8.52
CA PRO A 46 -3.74 -19.95 8.66
C PRO A 46 -4.16 -18.93 7.62
N TYR A 47 -3.21 -18.43 6.80
CA TYR A 47 -3.46 -17.46 5.75
C TYR A 47 -3.64 -18.13 4.40
N LYS A 48 -4.43 -17.50 3.53
CA LYS A 48 -4.67 -17.93 2.15
C LYS A 48 -4.11 -16.98 1.08
N ARG A 49 -3.70 -15.75 1.46
CA ARG A 49 -3.10 -14.75 0.56
C ARG A 49 -2.15 -13.83 1.33
N ILE A 50 -1.23 -13.20 0.59
CA ILE A 50 -0.38 -12.10 1.03
C ILE A 50 -0.56 -10.93 0.04
N TRP A 51 -0.89 -9.72 0.49
CA TRP A 51 -1.36 -8.67 -0.43
C TRP A 51 -1.12 -7.23 0.02
N GLN A 52 -1.34 -6.31 -0.92
CA GLN A 52 -1.30 -4.85 -0.73
C GLN A 52 -0.06 -4.39 0.05
N PRO A 53 1.13 -4.41 -0.58
CA PRO A 53 2.29 -3.87 0.08
C PRO A 53 2.31 -2.35 0.06
N PHE A 54 2.92 -1.78 1.08
CA PHE A 54 3.28 -0.37 1.17
C PHE A 54 4.75 -0.25 1.58
N ILE A 55 5.45 0.80 1.12
CA ILE A 55 6.87 0.99 1.42
C ILE A 55 7.13 2.37 2.01
N ALA A 56 8.04 2.40 3.00
CA ALA A 56 8.60 3.63 3.56
C ALA A 56 10.12 3.50 3.72
N LYS A 57 10.80 4.65 3.77
CA LYS A 57 12.24 4.76 3.95
C LYS A 57 12.53 5.40 5.29
N TRP A 58 13.04 4.60 6.25
CA TRP A 58 13.44 5.06 7.58
C TRP A 58 14.74 5.85 7.56
N THR A 59 15.74 5.32 6.86
CA THR A 59 17.00 6.00 6.52
C THR A 59 17.40 5.62 5.10
N LYS A 60 18.48 6.19 4.56
CA LYS A 60 18.97 5.93 3.20
C LYS A 60 18.99 4.44 2.80
N ASN A 61 19.40 3.56 3.71
CA ASN A 61 19.50 2.12 3.45
C ASN A 61 18.49 1.28 4.23
N HIS A 62 17.73 1.90 5.14
CA HIS A 62 16.75 1.23 5.98
C HIS A 62 15.35 1.42 5.36
N LEU A 63 14.83 0.35 4.76
CA LEU A 63 13.51 0.30 4.13
C LEU A 63 12.58 -0.58 4.95
N VAL A 64 11.31 -0.20 5.03
CA VAL A 64 10.25 -0.97 5.67
C VAL A 64 9.15 -1.19 4.65
N ALA A 65 8.75 -2.45 4.47
CA ALA A 65 7.63 -2.82 3.61
C ALA A 65 6.56 -3.52 4.43
N SER A 66 5.37 -2.93 4.55
CA SER A 66 4.21 -3.55 5.22
C SER A 66 3.31 -4.24 4.21
N TYR A 67 2.57 -5.26 4.64
CA TYR A 67 1.62 -6.01 3.80
C TYR A 67 0.65 -6.82 4.66
N GLY A 68 -0.47 -7.24 4.06
CA GLY A 68 -1.51 -8.03 4.72
C GLY A 68 -1.33 -9.55 4.54
N LEU A 69 -1.80 -10.33 5.53
CA LEU A 69 -1.86 -11.80 5.52
C LEU A 69 -3.32 -12.28 5.74
N GLU A 70 -3.93 -12.91 4.73
CA GLU A 70 -5.40 -13.00 4.63
C GLU A 70 -5.86 -14.23 5.36
N LEU A 71 -6.67 -14.10 6.40
CA LEU A 71 -7.12 -15.26 7.16
C LEU A 71 -7.99 -16.17 6.29
N ARG A 72 -7.79 -17.47 6.43
CA ARG A 72 -8.71 -18.48 5.88
C ARG A 72 -10.12 -18.23 6.42
N GLY A 73 -11.11 -18.35 5.54
CA GLY A 73 -12.52 -18.05 5.86
C GLY A 73 -12.89 -16.56 5.87
N LYS A 74 -11.92 -15.64 5.76
CA LYS A 74 -12.15 -14.19 5.65
C LYS A 74 -11.92 -13.67 4.24
N THR A 75 -12.41 -12.47 3.94
CA THR A 75 -12.18 -11.78 2.66
C THR A 75 -11.55 -10.43 2.95
N ASP A 76 -10.39 -10.18 2.34
CA ASP A 76 -9.64 -8.92 2.43
C ASP A 76 -9.42 -8.46 3.90
N MET A 77 -9.19 -9.39 4.83
CA MET A 77 -8.84 -9.07 6.23
C MET A 77 -8.04 -10.20 6.90
N GLY A 78 -7.17 -9.84 7.83
CA GLY A 78 -6.35 -10.79 8.58
C GLY A 78 -5.32 -10.09 9.47
N ASP A 79 -4.05 -10.38 9.27
CA ASP A 79 -2.97 -9.71 9.99
C ASP A 79 -2.25 -8.70 9.09
N VAL A 80 -1.58 -7.74 9.71
CA VAL A 80 -0.68 -6.81 9.02
C VAL A 80 0.70 -6.96 9.63
N VAL A 81 1.68 -7.18 8.76
CA VAL A 81 3.09 -7.39 9.12
C VAL A 81 3.97 -6.44 8.31
N CYS A 82 5.25 -6.34 8.66
CA CYS A 82 6.26 -5.74 7.81
C CYS A 82 7.55 -6.56 7.75
N SER A 83 8.29 -6.41 6.66
CA SER A 83 9.68 -6.83 6.55
C SER A 83 10.59 -5.62 6.44
N ILE A 84 11.82 -5.78 6.93
CA ILE A 84 12.83 -4.71 6.95
C ILE A 84 14.01 -5.09 6.06
N SER A 85 14.48 -4.11 5.30
CA SER A 85 15.80 -4.16 4.65
C SER A 85 16.71 -3.13 5.32
N ARG A 86 17.95 -3.50 5.65
CA ARG A 86 19.00 -2.57 6.12
C ARG A 86 20.08 -2.26 5.08
N ASN A 87 19.91 -2.73 3.84
CA ASN A 87 20.90 -2.61 2.77
C ASN A 87 20.30 -2.07 1.44
N GLY A 88 19.27 -1.23 1.54
CA GLY A 88 18.67 -0.56 0.39
C GLY A 88 17.83 -1.47 -0.51
N GLY A 89 17.28 -2.55 0.05
CA GLY A 89 16.36 -3.48 -0.60
C GLY A 89 17.04 -4.69 -1.24
N LYS A 90 18.33 -4.91 -0.99
CA LYS A 90 19.06 -6.08 -1.53
C LYS A 90 18.67 -7.38 -0.82
N SER A 91 18.37 -7.32 0.47
CA SER A 91 17.81 -8.43 1.24
C SER A 91 16.83 -7.94 2.29
N TRP A 92 15.88 -8.79 2.66
CA TRP A 92 14.79 -8.49 3.58
C TRP A 92 14.77 -9.50 4.72
N GLY A 93 14.48 -9.01 5.94
CA GLY A 93 14.30 -9.84 7.12
C GLY A 93 12.93 -10.54 7.15
N PRO A 94 12.75 -11.50 8.09
CA PRO A 94 11.47 -12.16 8.29
C PRO A 94 10.36 -11.17 8.69
N PRO A 95 9.08 -11.52 8.47
CA PRO A 95 7.96 -10.67 8.85
C PRO A 95 7.92 -10.40 10.36
N ILE A 96 7.73 -9.13 10.70
CA ILE A 96 7.49 -8.60 12.04
C ILE A 96 6.03 -8.18 12.11
N THR A 97 5.31 -8.60 13.14
CA THR A 97 3.87 -8.31 13.25
C THR A 97 3.64 -6.87 13.69
N ILE A 98 2.74 -6.16 12.99
CA ILE A 98 2.26 -4.82 13.37
C ILE A 98 0.91 -4.95 14.08
N PHE A 99 -0.02 -5.66 13.43
CA PHE A 99 -1.35 -5.91 13.94
C PHE A 99 -1.66 -7.42 13.89
N ASP A 100 -2.03 -7.97 15.05
CA ASP A 100 -2.30 -9.40 15.25
C ASP A 100 -3.76 -9.61 15.65
N HIS A 101 -4.50 -10.36 14.84
CA HIS A 101 -5.91 -10.67 15.08
C HIS A 101 -6.18 -11.50 16.34
N ARG A 102 -5.14 -12.15 16.88
CA ARG A 102 -5.23 -12.97 18.08
C ARG A 102 -5.19 -12.11 19.34
N ILE A 103 -4.61 -10.92 19.25
CA ILE A 103 -4.51 -9.97 20.37
C ILE A 103 -5.82 -9.16 20.42
N PRO A 104 -6.61 -9.31 21.50
CA PRO A 104 -7.83 -8.53 21.66
C PRO A 104 -7.51 -7.05 21.96
N ASN A 105 -8.42 -6.18 21.57
CA ASN A 105 -8.45 -4.78 22.01
C ASN A 105 -9.73 -4.59 22.85
N GLY A 106 -9.54 -4.51 24.16
CA GLY A 106 -10.64 -4.65 25.12
C GLY A 106 -11.29 -6.03 25.03
N THR A 107 -12.60 -6.06 24.84
CA THR A 107 -13.41 -7.29 24.71
C THR A 107 -13.52 -7.81 23.27
N MET A 108 -12.98 -7.07 22.30
CA MET A 108 -13.14 -7.34 20.88
C MET A 108 -11.85 -7.87 20.27
N ARG A 109 -11.98 -8.77 19.29
CA ARG A 109 -10.88 -9.13 18.38
C ARG A 109 -11.13 -8.51 17.02
N PHE A 110 -10.07 -8.06 16.40
CA PHE A 110 -10.12 -7.42 15.09
C PHE A 110 -9.26 -8.18 14.09
N ALA A 111 -9.64 -8.17 12.82
CA ALA A 111 -8.71 -8.45 11.73
C ALA A 111 -8.49 -7.18 10.92
N TYR A 112 -7.34 -7.09 10.29
CA TYR A 112 -6.77 -5.88 9.76
C TYR A 112 -6.52 -5.99 8.26
N ASN A 113 -6.46 -4.86 7.57
CA ASN A 113 -6.11 -4.79 6.17
C ASN A 113 -5.70 -3.38 5.73
N ASN A 114 -5.19 -3.32 4.49
CA ASN A 114 -4.78 -2.12 3.77
C ASN A 114 -3.86 -1.19 4.57
N SER A 115 -2.64 -1.66 4.79
CA SER A 115 -1.61 -0.87 5.47
C SER A 115 -1.12 0.28 4.59
N VAL A 116 -0.84 1.42 5.23
CA VAL A 116 -0.25 2.63 4.65
C VAL A 116 0.86 3.09 5.58
N LEU A 117 2.10 3.00 5.11
CA LEU A 117 3.25 3.52 5.84
C LEU A 117 3.44 5.00 5.55
N PHE A 118 3.77 5.77 6.58
CA PHE A 118 4.06 7.19 6.45
C PHE A 118 5.11 7.63 7.46
N GLN A 119 6.20 8.22 6.98
CA GLN A 119 7.17 8.88 7.84
C GLN A 119 7.05 10.40 7.65
N PRO A 120 6.59 11.15 8.65
CA PRO A 120 6.49 12.59 8.57
C PRO A 120 7.88 13.21 8.41
N PRO A 121 8.05 14.25 7.59
CA PRO A 121 9.32 14.95 7.52
C PRO A 121 9.75 15.46 8.89
N ARG A 122 11.03 15.25 9.24
CA ARG A 122 11.66 15.69 10.51
C ARG A 122 11.12 15.01 11.77
N GLN A 123 10.48 13.84 11.64
CA GLN A 123 10.15 12.99 12.78
C GLN A 123 10.84 11.64 12.66
N ASP A 124 11.45 11.21 13.76
CA ASP A 124 12.00 9.87 13.93
C ASP A 124 10.88 8.92 14.40
N ILE A 125 9.77 8.93 13.66
CA ILE A 125 8.62 8.03 13.88
C ILE A 125 8.10 7.57 12.53
N LEU A 126 7.96 6.25 12.37
CA LEU A 126 7.29 5.65 11.24
C LEU A 126 5.87 5.25 11.66
N TRP A 127 4.87 5.78 10.97
CA TRP A 127 3.47 5.41 11.16
C TRP A 127 3.07 4.27 10.22
N CYS A 128 2.24 3.36 10.73
CA CYS A 128 1.47 2.42 9.95
C CYS A 128 -0.02 2.66 10.24
N PHE A 129 -0.71 3.24 9.27
CA PHE A 129 -2.16 3.29 9.27
C PHE A 129 -2.69 2.01 8.64
N ALA A 130 -3.74 1.45 9.21
CA ALA A 130 -4.43 0.29 8.67
C ALA A 130 -5.91 0.43 8.94
N MET A 131 -6.66 -0.56 8.50
CA MET A 131 -8.07 -0.68 8.79
C MET A 131 -8.27 -1.89 9.67
N ARG A 132 -9.33 -1.86 10.47
CA ARG A 132 -9.73 -3.00 11.29
C ARG A 132 -11.23 -3.23 11.25
N ALA A 133 -11.62 -4.49 11.18
CA ALA A 133 -13.01 -4.93 11.30
C ALA A 133 -13.08 -6.05 12.36
N PRO A 134 -14.17 -6.16 13.15
CA PRO A 134 -14.34 -7.26 14.09
C PRO A 134 -14.14 -8.63 13.44
N THR A 135 -13.44 -9.55 14.10
CA THR A 135 -13.15 -10.88 13.52
C THR A 135 -14.38 -11.74 13.28
N HIS A 136 -15.55 -11.41 13.83
CA HIS A 136 -16.79 -12.13 13.53
C HIS A 136 -17.40 -11.70 12.19
N PHE A 137 -17.00 -10.56 11.61
CA PHE A 137 -17.40 -10.16 10.27
C PHE A 137 -16.74 -11.04 9.20
N ARG A 138 -17.40 -11.19 8.05
CA ARG A 138 -16.91 -12.01 6.94
C ARG A 138 -15.83 -11.29 6.13
N ASP A 139 -15.94 -9.97 6.02
CA ASP A 139 -15.05 -9.10 5.27
C ASP A 139 -14.80 -7.77 6.01
N SER A 140 -13.92 -6.94 5.46
CA SER A 140 -13.46 -5.67 6.02
C SER A 140 -14.24 -4.45 5.52
N GLU A 141 -15.42 -4.62 4.93
CA GLU A 141 -16.12 -3.49 4.29
C GLU A 141 -16.69 -2.51 5.33
N ASP A 142 -16.96 -2.98 6.55
CA ASP A 142 -17.34 -2.18 7.72
C ASP A 142 -16.13 -1.85 8.64
N ALA A 143 -14.98 -1.58 8.05
CA ALA A 143 -13.76 -1.30 8.80
C ALA A 143 -13.66 0.14 9.31
N LYS A 144 -12.84 0.32 10.35
CA LYS A 144 -12.44 1.61 10.94
C LYS A 144 -10.94 1.82 10.78
N LEU A 145 -10.50 3.08 10.70
CA LEU A 145 -9.08 3.43 10.71
C LEU A 145 -8.45 3.08 12.07
N CYS A 146 -7.26 2.51 12.05
CA CYS A 146 -6.40 2.32 13.22
C CYS A 146 -4.95 2.65 12.86
N ALA A 147 -4.11 2.82 13.87
CA ALA A 147 -2.70 3.10 13.64
C ALA A 147 -1.78 2.39 14.64
N ALA A 148 -0.55 2.22 14.22
CA ALA A 148 0.58 1.89 15.06
C ALA A 148 1.75 2.77 14.65
N TYR A 149 2.69 2.99 15.55
CA TYR A 149 3.93 3.69 15.23
C TYR A 149 5.15 2.88 15.67
N SER A 150 6.27 3.15 15.02
CA SER A 150 7.58 2.61 15.36
C SER A 150 8.59 3.74 15.52
N GLY A 151 9.33 3.72 16.62
CA GLY A 151 10.47 4.62 16.88
C GLY A 151 11.84 4.02 16.54
N ASP A 152 11.87 2.77 16.04
CA ASP A 152 13.09 2.00 15.80
C ASP A 152 13.21 1.48 14.35
N GLY A 153 12.46 2.09 13.42
CA GLY A 153 12.47 1.74 12.01
C GLY A 153 11.74 0.43 11.69
N GLY A 154 10.72 0.08 12.46
CA GLY A 154 9.83 -1.05 12.23
C GLY A 154 10.19 -2.35 12.96
N LEU A 155 11.19 -2.32 13.85
CA LEU A 155 11.58 -3.49 14.64
C LEU A 155 10.57 -3.79 15.75
N SER A 156 9.94 -2.74 16.28
CA SER A 156 8.82 -2.83 17.21
C SER A 156 7.73 -1.82 16.82
N TRP A 157 6.48 -2.14 17.19
CA TRP A 157 5.29 -1.37 16.86
C TRP A 157 4.42 -1.18 18.10
N THR A 158 4.02 0.06 18.34
CA THR A 158 3.06 0.42 19.40
C THR A 158 1.75 0.84 18.76
N GLN A 159 0.68 0.11 19.04
CA GLN A 159 -0.66 0.46 18.57
C GLN A 159 -1.18 1.71 19.30
N VAL A 160 -1.91 2.55 18.58
CA VAL A 160 -2.56 3.74 19.14
C VAL A 160 -4.00 3.85 18.68
N GLU A 161 -4.86 4.25 19.59
CA GLU A 161 -6.24 4.60 19.27
C GLU A 161 -6.28 6.02 18.69
N LEU A 162 -7.00 6.17 17.58
CA LEU A 162 -7.15 7.43 16.88
C LEU A 162 -8.39 8.17 17.38
N ALA A 163 -8.26 9.49 17.52
CA ALA A 163 -9.42 10.35 17.70
C ALA A 163 -10.10 10.56 16.33
N MET A 164 -11.24 9.90 16.12
CA MET A 164 -11.97 9.96 14.86
C MET A 164 -13.20 10.87 15.01
N ASP A 165 -13.23 11.98 14.26
CA ASP A 165 -14.42 12.83 14.13
C ASP A 165 -15.37 12.31 13.02
N TYR A 166 -14.90 11.37 12.19
CA TYR A 166 -15.72 10.64 11.22
C TYR A 166 -16.11 9.27 11.80
N HIS A 167 -17.41 8.95 11.78
CA HIS A 167 -17.96 7.77 12.48
C HIS A 167 -18.49 6.66 11.55
N GLY A 168 -18.34 6.79 10.23
CA GLY A 168 -18.75 5.75 9.28
C GLY A 168 -17.66 4.70 9.02
N PRO A 169 -18.00 3.63 8.27
CA PRO A 169 -17.00 2.72 7.74
C PRO A 169 -16.12 3.44 6.72
N LEU A 170 -14.89 2.97 6.59
CA LEU A 170 -13.92 3.51 5.66
C LEU A 170 -12.94 2.45 5.18
N ILE A 171 -12.44 2.67 3.96
CA ILE A 171 -11.44 1.88 3.31
C ILE A 171 -10.33 2.79 2.78
N THR A 172 -9.12 2.65 3.31
CA THR A 172 -7.88 3.25 2.79
C THR A 172 -7.14 2.30 1.85
N CYS A 173 -6.33 2.84 0.95
CA CYS A 173 -5.45 2.09 0.03
C CYS A 173 -4.32 2.96 -0.56
N GLY A 174 -4.53 4.29 -0.61
CA GLY A 174 -3.55 5.29 -1.08
C GLY A 174 -2.69 5.84 0.05
N GLY A 175 -1.59 6.50 -0.32
CA GLY A 175 -0.67 7.13 0.63
C GLY A 175 -1.20 8.41 1.28
N ILE A 176 -0.55 8.81 2.37
CA ILE A 176 -0.79 10.11 3.01
C ILE A 176 -0.03 11.20 2.25
N LEU A 177 -0.73 12.28 1.92
CA LEU A 177 -0.14 13.47 1.30
C LEU A 177 -0.01 14.59 2.34
N PRO A 178 1.22 15.02 2.69
CA PRO A 178 1.40 16.25 3.45
C PRO A 178 1.12 17.47 2.56
N VAL A 179 0.35 18.42 3.08
CA VAL A 179 0.05 19.70 2.45
C VAL A 179 0.37 20.81 3.43
N THR A 180 1.03 21.87 2.98
CA THR A 180 1.41 23.01 3.84
C THR A 180 0.86 24.29 3.22
N ASP A 181 0.08 25.02 3.99
CA ASP A 181 -0.45 26.34 3.67
C ASP A 181 -0.14 27.33 4.82
N GLU A 182 -0.70 28.53 4.78
CA GLU A 182 -0.52 29.57 5.81
C GLU A 182 -0.93 29.13 7.22
N THR A 183 -1.77 28.09 7.33
CA THR A 183 -2.22 27.54 8.61
C THR A 183 -1.33 26.40 9.13
N GLY A 184 -0.24 26.08 8.41
CA GLY A 184 0.72 25.03 8.76
C GLY A 184 0.45 23.71 8.04
N THR A 185 1.21 22.67 8.40
CA THR A 185 1.10 21.36 7.76
C THR A 185 -0.15 20.60 8.17
N ARG A 186 -0.82 20.01 7.18
CA ARG A 186 -1.94 19.07 7.29
C ARG A 186 -1.57 17.80 6.53
N TYR A 187 -2.17 16.69 6.91
CA TYR A 187 -1.95 15.37 6.31
C TYR A 187 -3.28 14.88 5.75
N LEU A 188 -3.32 14.59 4.46
CA LEU A 188 -4.53 14.15 3.78
C LEU A 188 -4.44 12.64 3.50
N LEU A 189 -5.54 11.93 3.75
CA LEU A 189 -5.67 10.49 3.49
C LEU A 189 -6.91 10.25 2.64
N GLY A 190 -6.70 9.73 1.43
CA GLY A 190 -7.79 9.29 0.55
C GLY A 190 -8.42 7.98 1.05
N VAL A 191 -9.73 8.01 1.28
CA VAL A 191 -10.51 6.85 1.73
C VAL A 191 -11.83 6.75 0.98
N HIS A 192 -12.47 5.59 1.04
CA HIS A 192 -13.80 5.40 0.49
C HIS A 192 -14.66 4.55 1.41
N ARG A 193 -15.94 4.41 1.10
CA ARG A 193 -16.84 3.46 1.75
C ARG A 193 -17.73 2.77 0.73
N ASN A 194 -18.27 1.62 1.12
CA ASN A 194 -19.16 0.81 0.29
C ASN A 194 -20.20 0.10 1.18
N THR A 195 -21.00 0.88 1.90
CA THR A 195 -22.08 0.33 2.74
C THR A 195 -23.16 -0.34 1.91
N LEU A 196 -23.31 0.04 0.63
CA LEU A 196 -24.14 -0.66 -0.36
C LEU A 196 -23.84 -2.16 -0.54
N ARG A 197 -22.71 -2.66 -0.03
CA ARG A 197 -22.44 -4.10 -0.05
C ARG A 197 -23.43 -4.87 0.83
N HIS A 198 -23.69 -4.37 2.03
CA HIS A 198 -24.43 -5.06 3.10
C HIS A 198 -25.79 -4.43 3.39
N ASP A 199 -25.99 -3.16 3.00
CA ASP A 199 -27.22 -2.41 3.20
C ASP A 199 -27.71 -1.79 1.88
N SER A 200 -28.91 -2.15 1.43
CA SER A 200 -29.51 -1.58 0.21
C SER A 200 -29.80 -0.08 0.31
N GLY A 201 -29.93 0.46 1.53
CA GLY A 201 -30.05 1.90 1.80
C GLY A 201 -28.70 2.60 1.98
N GLY A 202 -27.58 1.87 1.90
CA GLY A 202 -26.24 2.41 2.02
C GLY A 202 -25.81 3.26 0.82
N ASP A 203 -24.54 3.64 0.77
CA ASP A 203 -23.94 4.37 -0.33
C ASP A 203 -22.51 3.90 -0.67
N ARG A 204 -21.95 4.52 -1.71
CA ARG A 204 -20.56 4.39 -2.12
C ARG A 204 -19.99 5.78 -2.33
N GLN A 205 -18.95 6.12 -1.60
CA GLN A 205 -18.38 7.46 -1.64
C GLN A 205 -16.87 7.40 -1.53
N GLN A 206 -16.19 8.29 -2.26
CA GLN A 206 -14.77 8.61 -2.10
C GLN A 206 -14.68 9.94 -1.35
N PHE A 207 -13.79 10.01 -0.37
CA PHE A 207 -13.61 11.20 0.46
C PHE A 207 -12.17 11.29 1.00
N ILE A 208 -11.85 12.44 1.58
CA ILE A 208 -10.55 12.75 2.15
C ILE A 208 -10.70 12.93 3.65
N LEU A 209 -9.84 12.28 4.42
CA LEU A 209 -9.63 12.61 5.82
C LEU A 209 -8.44 13.56 5.95
N GLU A 210 -8.51 14.44 6.94
CA GLU A 210 -7.44 15.37 7.30
C GLU A 210 -6.98 15.15 8.74
N SER A 211 -5.68 15.29 8.97
CA SER A 211 -5.07 15.39 10.29
C SER A 211 -4.02 16.49 10.36
N ARG A 212 -3.78 17.04 11.55
CA ARG A 212 -2.60 17.88 11.86
C ARG A 212 -1.57 17.18 12.73
N SER A 213 -1.96 16.08 13.37
CA SER A 213 -1.14 15.38 14.37
C SER A 213 -0.94 13.90 14.06
N LEU A 214 -1.58 13.38 13.01
CA LEU A 214 -1.67 11.95 12.66
C LEU A 214 -2.45 11.09 13.68
N LEU A 215 -2.82 11.66 14.83
CA LEU A 215 -3.60 11.03 15.88
C LEU A 215 -5.10 11.35 15.82
N ARG A 216 -5.46 12.55 15.35
CA ARG A 216 -6.87 12.97 15.17
C ARG A 216 -7.19 13.13 13.70
N TRP A 217 -8.23 12.46 13.22
CA TRP A 217 -8.68 12.52 11.83
C TRP A 217 -10.13 12.99 11.74
N LYS A 218 -10.38 13.93 10.83
CA LYS A 218 -11.70 14.45 10.53
C LYS A 218 -11.97 14.38 9.02
N LEU A 219 -13.24 14.41 8.64
CA LEU A 219 -13.62 14.55 7.24
C LEU A 219 -13.16 15.92 6.72
N ALA A 220 -12.39 15.92 5.63
CA ALA A 220 -11.94 17.13 4.95
C ALA A 220 -12.91 17.53 3.82
N GLY A 221 -13.38 16.54 3.05
CA GLY A 221 -14.29 16.77 1.94
C GLY A 221 -14.61 15.47 1.20
N TYR A 222 -15.73 15.48 0.48
CA TYR A 222 -16.12 14.42 -0.44
C TYR A 222 -15.56 14.69 -1.84
N VAL A 223 -15.29 13.63 -2.59
CA VAL A 223 -15.00 13.68 -4.02
C VAL A 223 -16.29 13.34 -4.77
N PRO A 224 -17.03 14.33 -5.29
CA PRO A 224 -18.32 14.07 -5.89
C PRO A 224 -18.16 13.33 -7.22
N VAL A 225 -19.12 12.47 -7.56
CA VAL A 225 -19.26 11.86 -8.90
C VAL A 225 -20.37 12.56 -9.66
N VAL A 226 -20.33 12.53 -10.99
CA VAL A 226 -21.40 13.13 -11.82
C VAL A 226 -22.73 12.39 -11.54
N PRO A 227 -23.79 13.07 -11.07
CA PRO A 227 -25.03 12.43 -10.61
C PRO A 227 -25.73 11.58 -11.67
N ASP A 228 -25.69 11.99 -12.94
CA ASP A 228 -26.43 11.34 -14.03
C ASP A 228 -25.80 10.01 -14.48
N LYS A 229 -24.54 9.76 -14.10
CA LYS A 229 -23.78 8.53 -14.43
C LYS A 229 -22.84 8.18 -13.27
N PRO A 230 -23.36 7.77 -12.10
CA PRO A 230 -22.53 7.55 -10.93
C PRO A 230 -21.68 6.30 -11.15
N ALA A 231 -20.38 6.49 -11.35
CA ALA A 231 -19.43 5.38 -11.33
C ALA A 231 -19.09 5.01 -9.89
N TRP A 232 -18.97 3.71 -9.61
CA TRP A 232 -18.33 3.30 -8.36
C TRP A 232 -16.83 3.55 -8.44
N ILE A 233 -16.39 4.66 -7.85
CA ILE A 233 -14.98 5.01 -7.66
C ILE A 233 -14.51 4.66 -6.25
N HIS A 234 -13.27 4.21 -6.12
CA HIS A 234 -12.65 3.83 -4.84
C HIS A 234 -11.13 3.68 -4.94
N GLU A 235 -10.49 3.46 -3.78
CA GLU A 235 -9.05 3.26 -3.63
C GLU A 235 -8.21 4.37 -4.30
N GLY A 236 -8.63 5.61 -4.10
CA GLY A 236 -7.97 6.79 -4.66
C GLY A 236 -6.56 7.06 -4.11
N ASN A 237 -5.61 7.31 -5.00
CA ASN A 237 -4.30 7.88 -4.68
C ASN A 237 -4.33 9.39 -4.94
N ILE A 238 -3.71 10.17 -4.05
CA ILE A 238 -3.60 11.63 -4.18
C ILE A 238 -2.15 12.06 -4.37
N ALA A 239 -1.95 13.08 -5.19
CA ALA A 239 -0.65 13.74 -5.38
C ALA A 239 -0.83 15.24 -5.59
N THR A 240 0.21 16.03 -5.38
CA THR A 240 0.21 17.47 -5.71
C THR A 240 -0.04 17.67 -7.21
N GLY A 241 -0.84 18.67 -7.55
CA GLY A 241 -1.13 19.09 -8.91
C GLY A 241 -0.16 20.16 -9.42
N ASP A 242 -0.38 20.66 -10.63
CA ASP A 242 0.59 21.53 -11.31
C ASP A 242 0.68 22.93 -10.72
N ALA A 243 -0.42 23.44 -10.19
CA ALA A 243 -0.49 24.75 -9.55
C ALA A 243 -0.34 24.66 -8.02
N PRO A 244 0.13 25.73 -7.35
CA PRO A 244 0.12 25.80 -5.89
C PRO A 244 -1.27 25.50 -5.31
N GLY A 245 -1.31 24.63 -4.29
CA GLY A 245 -2.56 24.20 -3.67
C GLY A 245 -3.39 23.22 -4.49
N GLU A 246 -3.00 22.90 -5.73
CA GLU A 246 -3.68 21.88 -6.52
C GLU A 246 -3.34 20.49 -5.99
N ILE A 247 -4.35 19.62 -5.90
CA ILE A 247 -4.21 18.20 -5.58
C ILE A 247 -5.04 17.43 -6.57
N ARG A 248 -4.48 16.35 -7.11
CA ARG A 248 -5.17 15.43 -8.01
C ARG A 248 -5.39 14.11 -7.30
N ILE A 249 -6.59 13.55 -7.46
CA ILE A 249 -6.91 12.18 -7.05
C ILE A 249 -7.11 11.33 -8.30
N VAL A 250 -6.56 10.13 -8.30
CA VAL A 250 -6.80 9.10 -9.32
C VAL A 250 -7.33 7.86 -8.62
N THR A 251 -8.53 7.45 -9.02
CA THR A 251 -9.29 6.34 -8.41
C THR A 251 -9.43 5.20 -9.38
N ARG A 252 -9.45 3.97 -8.87
CA ARG A 252 -9.90 2.83 -9.66
C ARG A 252 -11.42 2.84 -9.76
N THR A 253 -11.95 2.11 -10.72
CA THR A 253 -13.38 1.84 -10.82
C THR A 253 -13.72 0.45 -10.29
N GLY A 254 -14.91 0.30 -9.72
CA GLY A 254 -15.52 -0.98 -9.40
C GLY A 254 -16.53 -1.39 -10.47
N ALA A 255 -16.81 -2.69 -10.60
CA ALA A 255 -17.96 -3.14 -11.36
C ALA A 255 -19.26 -2.84 -10.59
N HIS A 256 -20.28 -2.33 -11.27
CA HIS A 256 -21.64 -2.33 -10.73
C HIS A 256 -22.14 -3.78 -10.63
N LYS A 257 -22.93 -4.09 -9.60
CA LYS A 257 -23.54 -5.42 -9.44
C LYS A 257 -24.52 -5.74 -10.59
N ASP A 258 -24.98 -4.71 -11.30
CA ASP A 258 -26.09 -4.77 -12.25
C ASP A 258 -25.62 -5.08 -13.69
N GLY A 259 -24.41 -5.61 -13.86
CA GLY A 259 -23.87 -6.00 -15.17
C GLY A 259 -23.47 -4.83 -16.08
N LEU A 260 -23.49 -3.59 -15.58
CA LEU A 260 -23.10 -2.42 -16.37
C LEU A 260 -21.64 -2.52 -16.85
N PRO A 261 -21.34 -2.01 -18.07
CA PRO A 261 -20.00 -2.03 -18.63
C PRO A 261 -18.99 -1.38 -17.69
N ARG A 262 -17.86 -2.07 -17.50
CA ARG A 262 -16.77 -1.59 -16.66
C ARG A 262 -16.07 -0.43 -17.37
N PRO A 263 -15.92 0.75 -16.74
CA PRO A 263 -15.06 1.78 -17.30
C PRO A 263 -13.63 1.22 -17.29
N GLY A 264 -13.07 0.93 -18.46
CA GLY A 264 -11.69 0.46 -18.64
C GLY A 264 -10.64 1.52 -18.32
N VAL A 265 -10.99 2.50 -17.49
CA VAL A 265 -10.28 3.75 -17.25
C VAL A 265 -10.42 4.16 -15.79
N ALA A 266 -9.41 4.87 -15.29
CA ALA A 266 -9.42 5.50 -13.99
C ALA A 266 -10.34 6.74 -14.00
N TYR A 267 -10.73 7.17 -12.79
CA TYR A 267 -11.47 8.43 -12.61
C TYR A 267 -10.60 9.42 -11.87
N THR A 268 -10.62 10.67 -12.33
CA THR A 268 -9.80 11.75 -11.79
C THR A 268 -10.65 12.92 -11.31
N ALA A 269 -10.21 13.55 -10.22
CA ALA A 269 -10.74 14.81 -9.73
C ALA A 269 -9.61 15.72 -9.24
N VAL A 270 -9.90 17.02 -9.19
CA VAL A 270 -8.92 18.04 -8.81
C VAL A 270 -9.49 18.89 -7.69
N SER A 271 -8.69 19.08 -6.65
CA SER A 271 -8.86 20.15 -5.67
C SER A 271 -7.92 21.29 -6.04
N ARG A 272 -8.38 22.54 -5.87
CA ARG A 272 -7.58 23.76 -6.10
C ARG A 272 -7.33 24.55 -4.81
N ASP A 273 -7.68 23.97 -3.67
CA ASP A 273 -7.72 24.62 -2.36
C ASP A 273 -7.15 23.70 -1.27
N PHE A 274 -6.08 22.98 -1.60
CA PHE A 274 -5.36 22.10 -0.68
C PHE A 274 -6.25 20.99 -0.10
N GLY A 275 -7.09 20.39 -0.95
CA GLY A 275 -7.91 19.22 -0.64
C GLY A 275 -9.24 19.50 0.08
N LYS A 276 -9.64 20.77 0.24
CA LYS A 276 -10.87 21.16 0.95
C LYS A 276 -12.11 20.94 0.09
N THR A 277 -12.07 21.32 -1.18
CA THR A 277 -13.13 21.07 -2.16
C THR A 277 -12.58 20.37 -3.39
N TRP A 278 -13.45 19.62 -4.08
CA TRP A 278 -13.09 18.77 -5.20
C TRP A 278 -14.02 18.98 -6.38
N SER A 279 -13.46 18.99 -7.58
CA SER A 279 -14.25 18.87 -8.81
C SER A 279 -14.99 17.53 -8.83
N HIS A 280 -16.02 17.43 -9.65
CA HIS A 280 -16.61 16.13 -9.99
C HIS A 280 -15.55 15.21 -10.59
N ALA A 281 -15.49 13.97 -10.10
CA ALA A 281 -14.68 12.92 -10.67
C ALA A 281 -15.21 12.53 -12.05
N LYS A 282 -14.31 12.43 -13.02
CA LYS A 282 -14.61 12.12 -14.42
C LYS A 282 -13.70 11.00 -14.93
N PRO A 283 -14.15 10.18 -15.89
CA PRO A 283 -13.29 9.19 -16.51
C PRO A 283 -12.13 9.88 -17.24
N ASP A 284 -10.93 9.33 -17.10
CA ASP A 284 -9.74 9.78 -17.81
C ASP A 284 -9.33 8.74 -18.85
N SER A 285 -9.63 9.01 -20.12
CA SER A 285 -9.35 8.10 -21.23
C SER A 285 -7.86 7.85 -21.44
N THR A 286 -6.99 8.67 -20.86
CA THR A 286 -5.54 8.50 -20.95
C THR A 286 -4.99 7.55 -19.88
N LEU A 287 -5.78 7.20 -18.87
CA LEU A 287 -5.38 6.38 -17.72
C LEU A 287 -6.19 5.07 -17.67
N PRO A 288 -5.67 3.95 -18.20
CA PRO A 288 -6.37 2.68 -18.17
C PRO A 288 -6.59 2.16 -16.74
N ASN A 289 -7.70 1.48 -16.49
CA ASN A 289 -7.93 0.78 -15.21
C ASN A 289 -8.79 -0.47 -15.40
N PHE A 290 -8.39 -1.55 -14.75
CA PHE A 290 -9.05 -2.86 -14.87
C PHE A 290 -9.50 -3.40 -13.50
N GLN A 291 -10.12 -2.53 -12.68
CA GLN A 291 -10.64 -2.84 -11.34
C GLN A 291 -9.57 -3.37 -10.37
N SER A 292 -8.39 -2.80 -10.47
CA SER A 292 -7.27 -3.06 -9.56
C SER A 292 -6.79 -1.74 -9.02
N LYS A 293 -6.31 -1.74 -7.79
CA LYS A 293 -5.54 -0.60 -7.26
C LYS A 293 -4.38 -0.36 -8.21
N GLY A 294 -4.27 0.85 -8.73
CA GLY A 294 -3.06 1.37 -9.35
C GLY A 294 -2.26 2.22 -8.36
N PHE A 295 -1.07 2.63 -8.78
CA PHE A 295 -0.32 3.69 -8.13
C PHE A 295 -0.45 4.96 -8.96
N TYR A 296 -0.65 6.10 -8.32
CA TYR A 296 -0.51 7.41 -8.93
C TYR A 296 0.30 8.30 -8.00
N GLY A 297 1.28 8.99 -8.55
CA GLY A 297 2.15 9.87 -7.79
C GLY A 297 2.79 10.93 -8.67
N ARG A 298 3.45 11.89 -8.03
CA ARG A 298 4.26 12.92 -8.69
C ARG A 298 5.64 12.92 -8.06
N ASP A 299 6.68 12.94 -8.89
CA ASP A 299 8.06 13.01 -8.42
C ASP A 299 8.52 14.45 -8.16
N SER A 300 9.72 14.57 -7.58
CA SER A 300 10.40 15.84 -7.31
C SER A 300 10.77 16.64 -8.56
N LEU A 301 10.75 16.02 -9.75
CA LEU A 301 10.93 16.68 -11.05
C LEU A 301 9.58 17.16 -11.63
N GLY A 302 8.49 16.99 -10.89
CA GLY A 302 7.15 17.41 -11.28
C GLY A 302 6.46 16.49 -12.28
N ARG A 303 7.04 15.31 -12.58
CA ARG A 303 6.45 14.32 -13.49
C ARG A 303 5.43 13.47 -12.75
N TYR A 304 4.31 13.18 -13.40
CA TYR A 304 3.36 12.19 -12.89
C TYR A 304 3.75 10.80 -13.35
N ILE A 305 3.50 9.81 -12.49
CA ILE A 305 3.61 8.40 -12.82
C ILE A 305 2.30 7.71 -12.48
N TYR A 306 1.86 6.81 -13.35
CA TYR A 306 0.70 5.96 -13.13
C TYR A 306 1.06 4.51 -13.43
N VAL A 307 0.95 3.62 -12.43
CA VAL A 307 1.21 2.17 -12.57
C VAL A 307 -0.10 1.41 -12.39
N TYR A 308 -0.41 0.51 -13.32
CA TYR A 308 -1.71 -0.16 -13.39
C TYR A 308 -1.58 -1.60 -13.89
N SER A 309 -2.56 -2.44 -13.61
CA SER A 309 -2.64 -3.80 -14.18
C SER A 309 -3.09 -3.73 -15.64
N ASP A 310 -2.61 -4.65 -16.47
CA ASP A 310 -2.94 -4.71 -17.91
C ASP A 310 -4.38 -5.14 -18.23
N THR A 311 -4.95 -5.97 -17.38
CA THR A 311 -6.19 -6.71 -17.60
C THR A 311 -6.88 -7.03 -16.26
N PRO A 312 -8.14 -7.48 -16.26
CA PRO A 312 -8.78 -8.03 -15.06
C PRO A 312 -8.08 -9.28 -14.47
N GLU A 313 -7.34 -10.01 -15.29
CA GLU A 313 -6.55 -11.19 -14.91
C GLU A 313 -5.28 -10.79 -14.16
N ARG A 314 -4.74 -9.61 -14.52
CA ARG A 314 -3.61 -8.91 -13.90
C ARG A 314 -2.30 -9.67 -14.06
N GLU A 315 -2.00 -10.07 -15.29
CA GLU A 315 -0.79 -10.84 -15.59
C GLU A 315 0.44 -9.92 -15.63
N GLY A 316 0.30 -8.73 -16.19
CA GLY A 316 1.30 -7.66 -16.17
C GLY A 316 0.90 -6.44 -15.34
N LEU A 317 1.91 -5.72 -14.86
CA LEU A 317 1.82 -4.31 -14.49
C LEU A 317 2.46 -3.47 -15.60
N TYR A 318 1.84 -2.34 -15.92
CA TYR A 318 2.33 -1.35 -16.86
C TYR A 318 2.40 0.01 -16.18
N PHE A 319 3.17 0.92 -16.75
CA PHE A 319 3.22 2.30 -16.30
C PHE A 319 3.19 3.30 -17.45
N LYS A 320 2.78 4.52 -17.12
CA LYS A 320 2.87 5.71 -17.98
C LYS A 320 3.49 6.84 -17.17
N VAL A 321 4.18 7.75 -17.86
CA VAL A 321 4.78 8.96 -17.27
C VAL A 321 4.27 10.18 -18.01
N GLN A 322 3.92 11.23 -17.27
CA GLN A 322 3.59 12.54 -17.84
C GLN A 322 4.64 13.56 -17.39
N LYS A 323 5.33 14.16 -18.35
CA LYS A 323 6.27 15.26 -18.08
C LYS A 323 5.51 16.55 -17.72
N PRO A 324 6.09 17.49 -16.96
CA PRO A 324 5.44 18.75 -16.66
C PRO A 324 4.91 19.44 -17.92
N GLY A 325 3.60 19.72 -17.95
CA GLY A 325 2.94 20.36 -19.10
C GLY A 325 2.87 19.52 -20.38
N GLY A 326 3.32 18.27 -20.37
CA GLY A 326 3.30 17.37 -21.52
C GLY A 326 2.16 16.35 -21.48
N ASP A 327 2.08 15.54 -22.54
CA ASP A 327 1.16 14.40 -22.62
C ASP A 327 1.70 13.18 -21.85
N TRP A 328 0.80 12.25 -21.54
CA TRP A 328 1.17 10.94 -21.05
C TRP A 328 1.95 10.15 -22.11
N SER A 329 3.03 9.49 -21.70
CA SER A 329 3.80 8.57 -22.53
C SER A 329 2.96 7.39 -23.05
N GLN A 330 3.52 6.63 -23.98
CA GLN A 330 3.00 5.29 -24.26
C GLN A 330 3.15 4.39 -23.02
N ALA A 331 2.35 3.33 -22.98
CA ALA A 331 2.42 2.36 -21.89
C ALA A 331 3.69 1.50 -22.00
N GLU A 332 4.41 1.37 -20.90
CA GLU A 332 5.60 0.54 -20.79
C GLU A 332 5.36 -0.59 -19.78
N LEU A 333 5.93 -1.77 -20.05
CA LEU A 333 5.81 -2.91 -19.14
C LEU A 333 6.62 -2.61 -17.87
N PHE A 334 5.94 -2.55 -16.73
CA PHE A 334 6.57 -2.39 -15.42
C PHE A 334 7.18 -3.71 -14.96
N PHE A 335 6.36 -4.76 -14.90
CA PHE A 335 6.75 -6.11 -14.49
C PHE A 335 5.70 -7.12 -14.98
N GLY A 336 6.12 -8.29 -15.47
CA GLY A 336 5.20 -9.32 -15.92
C GLY A 336 5.82 -10.71 -16.07
N GLY A 337 5.31 -11.47 -17.03
CA GLY A 337 5.69 -12.86 -17.29
C GLY A 337 4.64 -13.85 -16.78
N LYS A 338 5.04 -15.09 -16.48
CA LYS A 338 4.12 -16.13 -15.93
C LYS A 338 3.81 -15.86 -14.45
N THR A 339 3.20 -14.72 -14.16
CA THR A 339 2.92 -14.23 -12.81
C THR A 339 1.56 -13.52 -12.78
N ARG A 340 1.08 -13.13 -11.60
CA ARG A 340 -0.06 -12.23 -11.44
C ARG A 340 0.30 -11.10 -10.48
N ASN A 341 0.08 -9.86 -10.87
CA ASN A 341 0.65 -8.68 -10.23
C ASN A 341 -0.40 -7.61 -9.92
N SER A 342 -0.41 -7.06 -8.71
CA SER A 342 -1.36 -6.01 -8.32
C SER A 342 -0.85 -5.14 -7.18
N TYR A 343 -1.64 -4.11 -6.86
CA TYR A 343 -1.42 -3.21 -5.73
C TYR A 343 0.01 -2.64 -5.66
N PRO A 344 0.52 -2.05 -6.77
CA PRO A 344 1.80 -1.37 -6.70
C PRO A 344 1.73 -0.19 -5.73
N THR A 345 2.82 0.02 -5.00
CA THR A 345 3.09 1.23 -4.22
C THR A 345 4.53 1.64 -4.52
N LEU A 346 4.72 2.91 -4.86
CA LEU A 346 6.03 3.47 -5.18
C LEU A 346 6.38 4.59 -4.20
N LEU A 347 7.67 4.74 -3.94
CA LEU A 347 8.26 5.81 -3.14
C LEU A 347 9.49 6.35 -3.88
N GLU A 348 9.53 7.66 -4.13
CA GLU A 348 10.70 8.27 -4.76
C GLU A 348 11.92 8.15 -3.83
N ASP A 349 13.01 7.56 -4.32
CA ASP A 349 14.28 7.47 -3.59
C ASP A 349 15.15 8.71 -3.83
N LYS A 350 15.20 9.11 -5.10
CA LYS A 350 15.92 10.24 -5.68
C LYS A 350 15.17 10.70 -6.93
N PRO A 351 15.45 11.91 -7.45
CA PRO A 351 14.82 12.43 -8.67
C PRO A 351 14.72 11.39 -9.79
N GLY A 352 13.49 10.92 -10.04
CA GLY A 352 13.19 9.95 -11.09
C GLY A 352 13.54 8.49 -10.86
N GLU A 353 13.98 8.13 -9.66
CA GLU A 353 14.20 6.76 -9.25
C GLU A 353 13.23 6.38 -8.13
N TRP A 354 12.46 5.33 -8.36
CA TRP A 354 11.39 4.88 -7.48
C TRP A 354 11.72 3.53 -6.85
N LEU A 355 11.57 3.45 -5.53
CA LEU A 355 11.43 2.19 -4.80
C LEU A 355 10.04 1.65 -5.03
N CYS A 356 9.93 0.39 -5.42
CA CYS A 356 8.67 -0.21 -5.84
C CYS A 356 8.37 -1.44 -4.98
N VAL A 357 7.13 -1.58 -4.52
CA VAL A 357 6.60 -2.83 -3.98
C VAL A 357 5.25 -3.17 -4.60
N TRP A 358 4.98 -4.45 -4.80
CA TRP A 358 3.71 -4.94 -5.35
C TRP A 358 3.44 -6.37 -4.87
N ASP A 359 2.17 -6.77 -4.83
CA ASP A 359 1.84 -8.17 -4.65
C ASP A 359 1.93 -8.92 -5.97
N SER A 360 2.41 -10.15 -5.91
CA SER A 360 2.79 -10.95 -7.05
C SER A 360 2.48 -12.44 -6.83
N SER A 361 2.87 -13.26 -7.81
CA SER A 361 2.92 -14.71 -7.70
C SER A 361 4.10 -15.26 -8.51
N ASN A 362 4.48 -16.50 -8.25
CA ASN A 362 5.41 -17.27 -9.08
C ASN A 362 4.66 -18.24 -10.03
N ASP A 363 3.33 -18.24 -9.98
CA ASP A 363 2.44 -19.10 -10.79
C ASP A 363 1.27 -18.24 -11.30
N PRO A 364 1.02 -18.18 -12.62
CA PRO A 364 -0.08 -17.39 -13.18
C PRO A 364 -1.47 -17.89 -12.76
N LYS A 365 -1.59 -19.09 -12.20
CA LYS A 365 -2.85 -19.64 -11.67
C LYS A 365 -3.15 -19.13 -10.26
N VAL A 366 -2.14 -18.67 -9.52
CA VAL A 366 -2.26 -18.21 -8.13
C VAL A 366 -2.17 -16.68 -8.09
N LYS A 367 -3.03 -16.05 -7.29
CA LYS A 367 -3.01 -14.59 -7.03
C LYS A 367 -2.47 -14.35 -5.62
N ARG A 368 -1.76 -13.23 -5.41
CA ARG A 368 -1.40 -12.72 -4.07
C ARG A 368 -0.66 -13.78 -3.22
N ALA A 369 0.45 -14.27 -3.75
CA ALA A 369 1.25 -15.34 -3.14
C ALA A 369 2.67 -14.89 -2.77
N SER A 370 3.12 -13.73 -3.26
CA SER A 370 4.38 -13.12 -2.87
C SER A 370 4.29 -11.61 -2.82
N ILE A 371 5.20 -10.99 -2.08
CA ILE A 371 5.44 -9.54 -2.10
C ILE A 371 6.81 -9.33 -2.72
N ARG A 372 6.91 -8.43 -3.68
CA ARG A 372 8.17 -8.11 -4.36
C ARG A 372 8.60 -6.69 -4.08
N PHE A 373 9.90 -6.50 -4.14
CA PHE A 373 10.56 -5.20 -4.19
C PHE A 373 11.32 -5.07 -5.51
N GLY A 374 11.43 -3.84 -6.01
CA GLY A 374 12.30 -3.51 -7.13
C GLY A 374 12.54 -2.01 -7.25
N ARG A 375 13.25 -1.61 -8.30
CA ARG A 375 13.54 -0.20 -8.59
C ARG A 375 13.16 0.14 -10.02
N LEU A 376 12.47 1.26 -10.19
CA LEU A 376 12.12 1.82 -11.49
C LEU A 376 12.87 3.14 -11.69
N LYS A 377 13.54 3.29 -12.82
CA LYS A 377 14.06 4.58 -13.27
C LYS A 377 13.15 5.08 -14.37
N VAL A 378 12.72 6.34 -14.26
CA VAL A 378 11.93 7.03 -15.29
C VAL A 378 12.71 8.25 -15.77
N ASP A 379 12.82 8.42 -17.09
CA ASP A 379 13.60 9.47 -17.76
C ASP A 379 12.71 10.63 -18.29
#